data_AF-A0A2V9GDH8-F1
#
_entry.id   AF-A0A2V9GDH8-F1
#
_cell.length_a   1.000
_cell.length_b   1.000
_cell.length_c   1.000
_cell.angle_alpha   90.00
_cell.angle_beta   90.00
_cell.angle_gamma   90.00
#
_symmetry.space_group_name_H-M   'P 1'
#
loop_
_entity.id
_entity.type
_entity.pdbx_description
1 polymer ?
#
loop_
_entity_poly.entity_id
_entity_poly.type
_entity_poly.pdbx_seq_one_letter_code
_entity_poly.pdbx_strand_id
1 'polypeptide(L)'
;MRWIEFFPRSSGGKFFSLDEFLQYYKFQREIAALQIHFSNFSLSPNLLRSSRYPAKLPGARGDIKTWGGELLTRNPNRPLGVVHPLWSPIDATVRHAFHRRAIFSLLAWLLLCFFPVFAVSQQDQQAAIRFVRNPDSAPDFKLTGLDGKTVTLADSKGKVILLNFWATWCGPCRAELYDLIDLQAKYKDRFQILSLIDDDDDPAAIQTVVEKYGINYPVALAPNDIRMKYGGIAALPTSFLLDTEGRIVQKHEGLHNPILYELEVRSLLGLPIGNVKVETFDDTGQIFIKNAVRATELPGVDLSKLTPEQKIVALHKFNAEGCTCGCNYTLAQCRIYDRNCQTSKGATEKIVAALAHSTPSKSEPSAPSAPAPKEKEK
;
A
#
# COMPACT_ATOMS: atom_id res chain seq x y z
N MET A 1 6.64 -10.26 26.37
CA MET A 1 5.53 -10.50 25.42
C MET A 1 4.58 -9.31 25.50
N ARG A 2 4.67 -8.34 24.58
CA ARG A 2 3.80 -7.15 24.55
C ARG A 2 2.97 -7.20 23.26
N TRP A 3 1.66 -7.19 23.41
CA TRP A 3 0.68 -7.13 22.33
C TRP A 3 0.54 -5.69 21.84
N ILE A 4 0.45 -5.48 20.52
CA ILE A 4 0.25 -4.17 19.89
C ILE A 4 -1.15 -4.17 19.24
N GLU A 5 -2.00 -3.22 19.59
CA GLU A 5 -3.33 -3.01 18.99
C GLU A 5 -3.23 -2.28 17.64
N PHE A 6 -3.85 -2.83 16.60
CA PHE A 6 -4.11 -2.13 15.34
C PHE A 6 -5.61 -2.30 14.99
N PHE A 7 -6.25 -1.18 14.63
CA PHE A 7 -7.65 -0.96 14.19
C PHE A 7 -8.68 -0.42 15.21
N PRO A 8 -9.59 0.48 14.77
CA PRO A 8 -10.57 1.13 15.65
C PRO A 8 -11.62 0.12 16.14
N ARG A 9 -11.94 0.20 17.43
CA ARG A 9 -13.03 -0.57 18.08
C ARG A 9 -14.37 -0.29 17.41
N SER A 10 -14.75 -1.08 16.40
CA SER A 10 -16.16 -1.18 15.98
C SER A 10 -16.62 -2.57 15.56
N SER A 11 -15.76 -3.57 15.56
CA SER A 11 -16.16 -4.98 15.40
C SER A 11 -15.17 -5.84 16.14
N GLY A 12 -15.61 -6.59 17.15
CA GLY A 12 -14.76 -7.34 18.09
C GLY A 12 -13.66 -8.17 17.43
N GLY A 13 -12.50 -7.55 17.23
CA GLY A 13 -11.36 -8.13 16.53
C GLY A 13 -10.56 -9.01 17.47
N LYS A 14 -10.27 -10.24 17.02
CA LYS A 14 -9.27 -11.09 17.66
C LYS A 14 -7.89 -10.47 17.45
N PHE A 15 -7.09 -10.47 18.51
CA PHE A 15 -5.69 -10.06 18.46
C PHE A 15 -4.89 -11.06 17.61
N PHE A 16 -4.14 -10.55 16.63
CA PHE A 16 -3.18 -11.35 15.87
C PHE A 16 -1.77 -11.09 16.41
N SER A 17 -1.02 -12.16 16.63
CA SER A 17 0.42 -12.12 16.88
C SER A 17 1.18 -11.68 15.63
N LEU A 18 2.45 -11.24 15.79
CA LEU A 18 3.32 -10.85 14.67
C LEU A 18 3.46 -11.99 13.65
N ASP A 19 3.50 -13.24 14.12
CA ASP A 19 3.61 -14.42 13.25
C ASP A 19 2.32 -14.65 12.44
N GLU A 20 1.15 -14.45 13.05
CA GLU A 20 -0.14 -14.52 12.35
C GLU A 20 -0.29 -13.41 11.30
N PHE A 21 0.20 -12.19 11.60
CA PHE A 21 0.24 -11.10 10.64
C PHE A 21 1.18 -11.40 9.46
N LEU A 22 2.37 -11.91 9.72
CA LEU A 22 3.31 -12.32 8.67
C LEU A 22 2.75 -13.47 7.82
N GLN A 23 2.00 -14.38 8.41
CA GLN A 23 1.34 -15.47 7.70
C GLN A 23 0.17 -14.97 6.85
N TYR A 24 -0.63 -14.02 7.35
CA TYR A 24 -1.66 -13.33 6.58
C TYR A 24 -1.07 -12.55 5.39
N TYR A 25 0.05 -11.84 5.61
CA TYR A 25 0.72 -11.10 4.55
C TYR A 25 1.31 -12.03 3.47
N LYS A 26 1.93 -13.14 3.86
CA LYS A 26 2.38 -14.20 2.92
C LYS A 26 1.22 -14.77 2.10
N PHE A 27 0.06 -15.00 2.72
CA PHE A 27 -1.13 -15.47 2.04
C PHE A 27 -1.67 -14.45 1.02
N GLN A 28 -1.70 -13.16 1.37
CA GLN A 28 -2.07 -12.08 0.43
C GLN A 28 -1.10 -12.01 -0.77
N ARG A 29 0.19 -12.27 -0.54
CA ARG A 29 1.21 -12.33 -1.60
C ARG A 29 0.95 -13.46 -2.60
N GLU A 30 0.56 -14.64 -2.13
CA GLU A 30 0.22 -15.78 -2.99
C GLU A 30 -1.04 -15.50 -3.84
N ILE A 31 -2.05 -14.83 -3.26
CA ILE A 31 -3.26 -14.42 -4.00
C ILE A 31 -2.92 -13.39 -5.08
N ALA A 32 -2.11 -12.37 -4.75
CA ALA A 32 -1.70 -11.35 -5.72
C ALA A 32 -0.89 -11.95 -6.88
N ALA A 33 0.01 -12.91 -6.59
CA ALA A 33 0.77 -13.63 -7.61
C ALA A 33 -0.14 -14.44 -8.56
N LEU A 34 -1.21 -15.05 -8.03
CA LEU A 34 -2.20 -15.78 -8.83
C LEU A 34 -3.02 -14.83 -9.73
N GLN A 35 -3.37 -13.63 -9.25
CA GLN A 35 -4.13 -12.64 -10.02
C GLN A 35 -3.36 -12.10 -11.25
N ILE A 36 -2.04 -11.95 -11.13
CA ILE A 36 -1.16 -11.57 -12.24
C ILE A 36 -1.14 -12.67 -13.33
N HIS A 37 -1.20 -13.95 -12.95
CA HIS A 37 -1.23 -15.06 -13.91
C HIS A 37 -2.54 -15.15 -14.71
N PHE A 38 -3.70 -14.86 -14.09
CA PHE A 38 -4.99 -14.91 -14.80
C PHE A 38 -5.17 -13.79 -15.84
N SER A 39 -4.43 -12.69 -15.70
CA SER A 39 -4.51 -11.53 -16.61
C SER A 39 -3.91 -11.81 -18.00
N ASN A 40 -3.11 -12.88 -18.13
CA ASN A 40 -2.44 -13.29 -19.37
C ASN A 40 -3.17 -14.39 -20.15
N PHE A 41 -4.33 -14.88 -19.68
CA PHE A 41 -5.11 -15.91 -20.37
C PHE A 41 -6.22 -15.29 -21.23
N SER A 42 -5.83 -14.70 -22.36
CA SER A 42 -6.80 -14.34 -23.42
C SER A 42 -7.22 -15.61 -24.17
N LEU A 43 -8.42 -16.12 -23.88
CA LEU A 43 -9.00 -17.24 -24.61
C LEU A 43 -9.41 -16.77 -26.01
N SER A 44 -8.70 -17.24 -27.04
CA SER A 44 -9.12 -17.14 -28.44
C SER A 44 -10.35 -18.04 -28.68
N PRO A 45 -11.49 -17.51 -29.16
CA PRO A 45 -12.67 -18.31 -29.44
C PRO A 45 -12.61 -18.84 -30.87
N ASN A 46 -11.95 -19.97 -31.08
CA ASN A 46 -12.10 -20.74 -32.32
C ASN A 46 -11.68 -22.18 -32.07
N LEU A 47 -12.64 -23.04 -31.69
CA LEU A 47 -12.58 -24.49 -31.86
C LEU A 47 -13.94 -25.10 -31.50
N LEU A 48 -14.90 -25.01 -32.43
CA LEU A 48 -16.02 -25.95 -32.47
C LEU A 48 -16.18 -26.43 -33.91
N ARG A 49 -15.52 -27.55 -34.23
CA ARG A 49 -15.86 -28.36 -35.39
C ARG A 49 -15.83 -29.86 -35.04
N SER A 50 -17.03 -30.42 -35.05
CA SER A 50 -17.42 -31.79 -35.42
C SER A 50 -16.57 -32.98 -34.94
N SER A 51 -17.23 -33.91 -34.22
CA SER A 51 -17.11 -35.33 -34.55
C SER A 51 -18.41 -36.07 -34.21
N ARG A 52 -18.76 -37.01 -35.08
CA ARG A 52 -20.02 -37.77 -35.16
C ARG A 52 -19.71 -39.24 -34.82
N TYR A 53 -20.52 -39.84 -33.93
CA TYR A 53 -20.90 -41.29 -33.82
C TYR A 53 -19.83 -42.35 -33.43
N PRO A 54 -20.20 -43.61 -33.06
CA PRO A 54 -21.43 -44.15 -32.40
C PRO A 54 -21.20 -45.29 -31.33
N ALA A 55 -22.32 -45.75 -30.73
CA ALA A 55 -22.72 -47.16 -30.43
C ALA A 55 -22.58 -47.80 -29.01
N LYS A 56 -23.77 -48.17 -28.46
CA LYS A 56 -24.23 -49.44 -27.78
C LYS A 56 -23.41 -50.02 -26.59
N LEU A 57 -23.91 -50.66 -25.52
CA LEU A 57 -25.17 -51.21 -24.91
C LEU A 57 -24.72 -51.77 -23.49
N PRO A 58 -25.47 -52.56 -22.67
CA PRO A 58 -26.88 -52.55 -22.22
C PRO A 58 -27.08 -52.73 -20.67
N GLY A 59 -28.32 -52.47 -20.19
CA GLY A 59 -29.07 -53.40 -19.31
C GLY A 59 -29.01 -53.28 -17.78
N ALA A 60 -30.12 -52.87 -17.15
CA ALA A 60 -30.60 -53.39 -15.86
C ALA A 60 -32.11 -53.12 -15.69
N ARG A 61 -32.82 -54.13 -15.16
CA ARG A 61 -34.28 -54.25 -14.96
C ARG A 61 -34.75 -53.71 -13.60
N GLY A 62 -36.07 -53.45 -13.51
CA GLY A 62 -36.89 -53.44 -12.29
C GLY A 62 -37.33 -52.03 -11.85
N ASP A 63 -38.54 -51.72 -11.43
CA ASP A 63 -39.81 -52.44 -11.30
C ASP A 63 -40.93 -51.39 -11.31
N ILE A 64 -42.08 -51.74 -11.90
CA ILE A 64 -43.32 -50.96 -11.87
C ILE A 64 -44.06 -51.30 -10.58
N LYS A 65 -44.39 -50.29 -9.75
CA LYS A 65 -45.42 -50.40 -8.72
C LYS A 65 -46.57 -49.44 -8.99
N THR A 66 -47.67 -50.04 -9.39
CA THR A 66 -49.03 -49.51 -9.45
C THR A 66 -49.58 -49.20 -8.06
N TRP A 67 -50.16 -48.03 -7.87
CA TRP A 67 -51.25 -47.77 -6.93
C TRP A 67 -52.43 -47.35 -7.81
N GLY A 68 -53.52 -48.10 -7.91
CA GLY A 68 -54.38 -48.49 -6.79
C GLY A 68 -55.60 -47.58 -6.87
N GLY A 69 -56.50 -47.90 -7.80
CA GLY A 69 -57.75 -47.17 -8.00
C GLY A 69 -58.75 -47.51 -6.90
N GLU A 70 -59.50 -46.50 -6.46
CA GLU A 70 -60.66 -46.69 -5.61
C GLU A 70 -61.86 -45.96 -6.22
N LEU A 71 -62.85 -46.76 -6.58
CA LEU A 71 -64.14 -46.40 -7.12
C LEU A 71 -64.94 -45.63 -6.06
N LEU A 72 -65.30 -44.38 -6.36
CA LEU A 72 -66.38 -43.69 -5.65
C LEU A 72 -67.66 -43.71 -6.48
N THR A 73 -68.66 -44.30 -5.85
CA THR A 73 -70.02 -44.60 -6.29
C THR A 73 -70.80 -43.33 -6.69
N ARG A 74 -71.51 -43.44 -7.82
CA ARG A 74 -72.49 -42.46 -8.32
C ARG A 74 -73.65 -42.28 -7.32
N ASN A 75 -73.88 -41.05 -6.88
CA ASN A 75 -75.09 -40.62 -6.18
C ASN A 75 -76.08 -40.03 -7.22
N PRO A 76 -77.32 -40.56 -7.35
CA PRO A 76 -78.24 -40.17 -8.43
C PRO A 76 -79.11 -38.93 -8.16
N ASN A 77 -78.92 -38.17 -7.08
CA ASN A 77 -79.77 -37.00 -6.79
C ASN A 77 -79.00 -35.66 -6.94
N ARG A 78 -78.99 -35.09 -8.15
CA ARG A 78 -78.80 -33.64 -8.38
C ARG A 78 -79.95 -33.09 -9.23
N PRO A 79 -80.66 -32.04 -8.80
CA PRO A 79 -81.49 -31.27 -9.70
C PRO A 79 -80.65 -30.33 -10.58
N LEU A 80 -81.14 -30.13 -11.80
CA LEU A 80 -80.54 -29.38 -12.90
C LEU A 80 -80.19 -27.93 -12.52
N GLY A 81 -78.90 -27.59 -12.64
CA GLY A 81 -78.39 -26.22 -12.52
C GLY A 81 -78.15 -25.59 -13.89
N VAL A 82 -78.75 -24.42 -14.07
CA VAL A 82 -78.73 -23.47 -15.20
C VAL A 82 -77.40 -23.42 -15.97
N VAL A 83 -77.48 -23.55 -17.30
CA VAL A 83 -76.38 -23.25 -18.23
C VAL A 83 -76.28 -21.74 -18.48
N HIS A 84 -75.16 -21.12 -18.08
CA HIS A 84 -74.79 -19.77 -18.55
C HIS A 84 -74.05 -19.85 -19.91
N PRO A 85 -74.17 -18.84 -20.78
CA PRO A 85 -73.63 -18.88 -22.13
C PRO A 85 -72.10 -18.84 -22.12
N LEU A 86 -71.55 -19.69 -22.98
CA LEU A 86 -70.14 -19.92 -23.26
C LEU A 86 -69.47 -18.62 -23.75
N TRP A 87 -68.66 -17.99 -22.91
CA TRP A 87 -67.65 -17.05 -23.40
C TRP A 87 -66.57 -17.87 -24.12
N SER A 88 -66.30 -17.54 -25.39
CA SER A 88 -65.41 -18.33 -26.24
C SER A 88 -63.95 -18.34 -25.73
N PRO A 89 -63.19 -19.45 -25.86
CA PRO A 89 -61.82 -19.56 -25.33
C PRO A 89 -60.75 -18.74 -26.09
N ILE A 90 -61.13 -18.07 -27.18
CA ILE A 90 -60.19 -17.44 -28.13
C ILE A 90 -59.66 -16.10 -27.58
N ASP A 91 -60.46 -15.42 -26.76
CA ASP A 91 -60.16 -14.08 -26.25
C ASP A 91 -59.12 -14.05 -25.12
N ALA A 92 -58.91 -15.17 -24.43
CA ALA A 92 -57.93 -15.28 -23.35
C ALA A 92 -56.53 -15.60 -23.89
N THR A 93 -56.41 -16.44 -24.92
CA THR A 93 -55.11 -16.86 -25.48
C THR A 93 -54.42 -15.74 -26.27
N VAL A 94 -55.17 -14.93 -27.01
CA VAL A 94 -54.62 -13.79 -27.77
C VAL A 94 -54.11 -12.68 -26.84
N ARG A 95 -54.83 -12.38 -25.76
CA ARG A 95 -54.39 -11.38 -24.75
C ARG A 95 -53.08 -11.78 -24.06
N HIS A 96 -52.93 -13.05 -23.67
CA HIS A 96 -51.69 -13.52 -23.04
C HIS A 96 -50.48 -13.50 -23.99
N ALA A 97 -50.68 -13.70 -25.29
CA ALA A 97 -49.60 -13.62 -26.28
C ALA A 97 -49.12 -12.18 -26.51
N PHE A 98 -50.05 -11.20 -26.53
CA PHE A 98 -49.71 -9.78 -26.67
C PHE A 98 -48.95 -9.24 -25.45
N HIS A 99 -49.40 -9.58 -24.23
CA HIS A 99 -48.73 -9.13 -23.01
C HIS A 99 -47.31 -9.69 -22.86
N ARG A 100 -47.07 -10.95 -23.25
CA ARG A 100 -45.72 -11.54 -23.20
C ARG A 100 -44.76 -10.84 -24.17
N ARG A 101 -45.18 -10.56 -25.41
CA ARG A 101 -44.35 -9.85 -26.38
C ARG A 101 -44.03 -8.42 -25.93
N ALA A 102 -45.00 -7.70 -25.38
CA ALA A 102 -44.79 -6.35 -24.85
C ALA A 102 -43.80 -6.33 -23.66
N ILE A 103 -43.89 -7.31 -22.75
CA ILE A 103 -42.97 -7.43 -21.61
C ILE A 103 -41.55 -7.76 -22.09
N PHE A 104 -41.37 -8.69 -23.04
CA PHE A 104 -40.05 -9.00 -23.59
C PHE A 104 -39.44 -7.82 -24.35
N SER A 105 -40.25 -7.07 -25.11
CA SER A 105 -39.78 -5.84 -25.78
C SER A 105 -39.39 -4.74 -24.78
N LEU A 106 -40.15 -4.57 -23.70
CA LEU A 106 -39.81 -3.60 -22.64
C LEU A 106 -38.54 -4.01 -21.90
N LEU A 107 -38.37 -5.29 -21.56
CA LEU A 107 -37.16 -5.81 -20.91
C LEU A 107 -35.94 -5.72 -21.83
N ALA A 108 -36.10 -6.02 -23.13
CA ALA A 108 -35.02 -5.85 -24.12
C ALA A 108 -34.66 -4.37 -24.31
N TRP A 109 -35.65 -3.47 -24.30
CA TRP A 109 -35.42 -2.03 -24.40
C TRP A 109 -34.77 -1.48 -23.12
N LEU A 110 -35.22 -1.89 -21.93
CA LEU A 110 -34.58 -1.56 -20.66
C LEU A 110 -33.14 -2.11 -20.60
N LEU A 111 -32.90 -3.34 -21.05
CA LEU A 111 -31.56 -3.90 -21.17
C LEU A 111 -30.71 -3.07 -22.14
N LEU A 112 -31.19 -2.75 -23.34
CA LEU A 112 -30.47 -1.94 -24.32
C LEU A 112 -30.22 -0.49 -23.88
N CYS A 113 -31.12 0.10 -23.08
CA CYS A 113 -30.96 1.46 -22.55
C CYS A 113 -30.10 1.52 -21.28
N PHE A 114 -30.07 0.47 -20.45
CA PHE A 114 -29.23 0.43 -19.25
C PHE A 114 -27.83 -0.19 -19.48
N PHE A 115 -27.63 -1.08 -20.46
CA PHE A 115 -26.31 -1.68 -20.73
C PHE A 115 -25.20 -0.69 -21.13
N PRO A 116 -25.43 0.33 -21.98
CA PRO A 116 -24.34 1.22 -22.41
C PRO A 116 -23.85 2.15 -21.29
N VAL A 117 -24.65 2.39 -20.24
CA VAL A 117 -24.26 3.23 -19.09
C VAL A 117 -23.22 2.51 -18.22
N PHE A 118 -23.32 1.19 -18.06
CA PHE A 118 -22.34 0.42 -17.26
C PHE A 118 -20.99 0.26 -17.97
N ALA A 119 -20.98 0.13 -19.31
CA ALA A 119 -19.74 -0.04 -20.07
C ALA A 119 -18.87 1.24 -20.08
N VAL A 120 -19.48 2.43 -20.10
CA VAL A 120 -18.74 3.70 -20.10
C VAL A 120 -18.10 4.02 -18.73
N SER A 121 -18.63 3.46 -17.63
CA SER A 121 -18.10 3.72 -16.28
C SER A 121 -16.84 2.95 -15.89
N GLN A 122 -16.37 1.98 -16.69
CA GLN A 122 -15.18 1.17 -16.35
C GLN A 122 -13.85 1.70 -16.92
N GLN A 123 -13.85 2.78 -17.71
CA GLN A 123 -12.68 3.15 -18.52
C GLN A 123 -11.69 4.14 -17.85
N ASP A 124 -11.91 4.61 -16.62
CA ASP A 124 -11.09 5.72 -16.09
C ASP A 124 -10.56 5.57 -14.65
N GLN A 125 -10.32 4.35 -14.18
CA GLN A 125 -9.46 4.11 -13.00
C GLN A 125 -8.22 3.32 -13.42
N GLN A 126 -7.49 3.86 -14.37
CA GLN A 126 -6.21 3.30 -14.80
C GLN A 126 -5.16 3.67 -13.74
N ALA A 127 -4.52 2.67 -13.13
CA ALA A 127 -3.49 2.89 -12.12
C ALA A 127 -2.35 3.76 -12.68
N ALA A 128 -1.85 4.68 -11.87
CA ALA A 128 -0.77 5.59 -12.23
C ALA A 128 0.38 5.52 -11.22
N ILE A 129 1.61 5.52 -11.72
CA ILE A 129 2.81 5.82 -10.93
C ILE A 129 3.21 7.26 -11.19
N ARG A 130 3.87 7.89 -10.22
CA ARG A 130 4.17 9.32 -10.26
C ARG A 130 5.64 9.55 -9.97
N PHE A 131 6.27 10.42 -10.76
CA PHE A 131 7.65 10.85 -10.55
C PHE A 131 7.76 12.36 -10.45
N VAL A 132 8.81 12.84 -9.79
CA VAL A 132 9.13 14.27 -9.77
C VAL A 132 9.48 14.73 -11.20
N ARG A 133 8.86 15.82 -11.66
CA ARG A 133 9.07 16.39 -13.00
C ARG A 133 10.52 16.84 -13.21
N ASN A 134 11.08 17.51 -12.21
CA ASN A 134 12.44 18.04 -12.19
C ASN A 134 13.16 17.53 -10.92
N PRO A 135 13.66 16.28 -10.93
CA PRO A 135 14.25 15.65 -9.75
C PRO A 135 15.63 16.24 -9.44
N ASP A 136 15.93 16.39 -8.15
CA ASP A 136 17.26 16.82 -7.68
C ASP A 136 18.18 15.61 -7.47
N SER A 137 19.48 15.82 -7.59
CA SER A 137 20.49 14.81 -7.21
C SER A 137 20.37 14.42 -5.74
N ALA A 138 20.51 13.14 -5.44
CA ALA A 138 20.54 12.66 -4.07
C ALA A 138 21.77 13.18 -3.30
N PRO A 139 21.63 13.53 -2.01
CA PRO A 139 22.76 13.88 -1.16
C PRO A 139 23.77 12.74 -1.05
N ASP A 140 25.04 13.02 -1.35
CA ASP A 140 26.08 11.98 -1.32
C ASP A 140 26.45 11.56 0.11
N PHE A 141 26.91 10.31 0.23
CA PHE A 141 27.41 9.74 1.48
C PHE A 141 28.47 8.67 1.24
N LYS A 142 29.27 8.46 2.28
CA LYS A 142 30.23 7.37 2.37
C LYS A 142 30.12 6.77 3.76
N LEU A 143 29.68 5.53 3.83
CA LEU A 143 29.46 4.80 5.08
C LEU A 143 30.24 3.49 5.08
N THR A 144 30.56 3.00 6.28
CA THR A 144 31.05 1.63 6.45
C THR A 144 29.83 0.73 6.62
N GLY A 145 29.69 -0.23 5.71
CA GLY A 145 28.68 -1.26 5.79
C GLY A 145 28.95 -2.24 6.93
N LEU A 146 27.92 -2.97 7.32
CA LEU A 146 28.03 -3.97 8.39
C LEU A 146 28.95 -5.14 8.01
N ASP A 147 29.15 -5.38 6.71
CA ASP A 147 30.14 -6.33 6.18
C ASP A 147 31.57 -5.77 6.10
N GLY A 148 31.80 -4.56 6.62
CA GLY A 148 33.08 -3.85 6.60
C GLY A 148 33.42 -3.18 5.27
N LYS A 149 32.60 -3.34 4.22
CA LYS A 149 32.84 -2.67 2.92
C LYS A 149 32.33 -1.24 2.95
N THR A 150 32.89 -0.40 2.09
CA THR A 150 32.36 0.96 1.91
C THR A 150 31.04 0.90 1.13
N VAL A 151 30.05 1.64 1.59
CA VAL A 151 28.77 1.85 0.90
C VAL A 151 28.69 3.31 0.47
N THR A 152 28.56 3.54 -0.84
CA THR A 152 28.37 4.87 -1.42
C THR A 152 27.26 4.86 -2.47
N LEU A 153 26.68 6.02 -2.77
CA LEU A 153 25.80 6.16 -3.93
C LEU A 153 26.57 6.02 -5.26
N ALA A 154 27.82 6.45 -5.29
CA ALA A 154 28.66 6.44 -6.48
C ALA A 154 28.87 5.02 -7.04
N ASP A 155 28.98 4.01 -6.16
CA ASP A 155 29.14 2.60 -6.54
C ASP A 155 27.93 2.04 -7.30
N SER A 156 26.79 2.73 -7.22
CA SER A 156 25.51 2.32 -7.82
C SER A 156 25.10 3.18 -9.02
N LYS A 157 25.98 4.08 -9.49
CA LYS A 157 25.69 4.93 -10.66
C LYS A 157 25.37 4.11 -11.90
N GLY A 158 24.41 4.58 -12.70
CA GLY A 158 23.91 3.88 -13.88
C GLY A 158 22.90 2.76 -13.58
N LYS A 159 22.63 2.49 -12.30
CA LYS A 159 21.51 1.65 -11.86
C LYS A 159 20.39 2.53 -11.31
N VAL A 160 19.16 2.02 -11.35
CA VAL A 160 18.08 2.53 -10.52
C VAL A 160 18.41 2.18 -9.07
N ILE A 161 18.26 3.12 -8.14
CA ILE A 161 18.63 2.90 -6.74
C ILE A 161 17.39 3.04 -5.86
N LEU A 162 17.19 2.09 -4.94
CA LEU A 162 16.24 2.25 -3.84
C LEU A 162 17.02 2.42 -2.54
N LEU A 163 17.04 3.64 -2.01
CA LEU A 163 17.64 3.95 -0.71
C LEU A 163 16.59 3.79 0.37
N ASN A 164 16.72 2.77 1.21
CA ASN A 164 15.69 2.40 2.20
C ASN A 164 16.21 2.63 3.62
N PHE A 165 15.53 3.51 4.36
CA PHE A 165 15.73 3.74 5.78
C PHE A 165 14.78 2.87 6.60
N TRP A 166 15.33 2.10 7.53
CA TRP A 166 14.55 1.19 8.39
C TRP A 166 15.26 0.91 9.72
N ALA A 167 14.62 0.14 10.61
CA ALA A 167 15.20 -0.26 11.89
C ALA A 167 14.86 -1.71 12.22
N THR A 168 15.69 -2.39 13.02
CA THR A 168 15.49 -3.81 13.33
C THR A 168 14.25 -4.04 14.17
N TRP A 169 13.86 -3.08 15.01
CA TRP A 169 12.65 -3.11 15.83
C TRP A 169 11.38 -2.73 15.06
N CYS A 170 11.50 -2.15 13.85
CA CYS A 170 10.38 -1.68 13.04
C CYS A 170 9.64 -2.86 12.39
N GLY A 171 8.42 -3.15 12.89
CA GLY A 171 7.57 -4.24 12.38
C GLY A 171 7.26 -4.14 10.88
N PRO A 172 6.72 -3.00 10.39
CA PRO A 172 6.44 -2.82 8.96
C PRO A 172 7.68 -2.97 8.07
N CYS A 173 8.83 -2.46 8.52
CA CYS A 173 10.09 -2.60 7.81
C CYS A 173 10.47 -4.07 7.60
N ARG A 174 10.36 -4.91 8.65
CA ARG A 174 10.64 -6.35 8.52
C ARG A 174 9.67 -7.07 7.58
N ALA A 175 8.45 -6.55 7.42
CA ALA A 175 7.47 -7.12 6.50
C ALA A 175 7.86 -6.88 5.03
N GLU A 176 8.48 -5.75 4.69
CA GLU A 176 8.91 -5.45 3.31
C GLU A 176 10.23 -6.12 2.90
N LEU A 177 11.08 -6.55 3.85
CA LEU A 177 12.43 -7.07 3.53
C LEU A 177 12.42 -8.21 2.51
N TYR A 178 11.51 -9.19 2.62
CA TYR A 178 11.46 -10.30 1.67
C TYR A 178 11.15 -9.84 0.25
N ASP A 179 10.24 -8.88 0.11
CA ASP A 179 9.87 -8.35 -1.20
C ASP A 179 11.02 -7.50 -1.79
N LEU A 180 11.76 -6.77 -0.95
CA LEU A 180 12.95 -6.03 -1.35
C LEU A 180 14.10 -6.96 -1.77
N ILE A 181 14.32 -8.07 -1.06
CA ILE A 181 15.30 -9.10 -1.39
C ILE A 181 15.00 -9.72 -2.77
N ASP A 182 13.73 -10.04 -3.02
CA ASP A 182 13.26 -10.59 -4.30
C ASP A 182 13.43 -9.56 -5.43
N LEU A 183 13.10 -8.29 -5.17
CA LEU A 183 13.26 -7.20 -6.12
C LEU A 183 14.74 -6.97 -6.50
N GLN A 184 15.62 -6.94 -5.48
CA GLN A 184 17.07 -6.85 -5.69
C GLN A 184 17.56 -8.04 -6.54
N ALA A 185 17.18 -9.26 -6.19
CA ALA A 185 17.61 -10.46 -6.91
C ALA A 185 17.17 -10.42 -8.39
N LYS A 186 15.95 -9.98 -8.66
CA LYS A 186 15.35 -9.93 -9.99
C LYS A 186 16.01 -8.90 -10.92
N TYR A 187 16.46 -7.77 -10.39
CA TYR A 187 16.97 -6.64 -11.18
C TYR A 187 18.42 -6.27 -10.90
N LYS A 188 19.19 -7.06 -10.14
CA LYS A 188 20.55 -6.79 -9.63
C LYS A 188 21.55 -6.14 -10.61
N ASP A 189 21.44 -6.44 -11.90
CA ASP A 189 22.37 -5.94 -12.93
C ASP A 189 22.11 -4.47 -13.26
N ARG A 190 20.87 -3.99 -13.07
CA ARG A 190 20.43 -2.61 -13.39
C ARG A 190 19.76 -1.88 -12.23
N PHE A 191 19.61 -2.55 -11.08
CA PHE A 191 18.97 -2.04 -9.88
C PHE A 191 19.82 -2.35 -8.64
N GLN A 192 19.81 -1.43 -7.68
CA GLN A 192 20.53 -1.58 -6.42
C GLN A 192 19.71 -1.03 -5.26
N ILE A 193 19.50 -1.84 -4.23
CA ILE A 193 19.03 -1.39 -2.93
C ILE A 193 20.24 -0.97 -2.09
N LEU A 194 20.15 0.17 -1.42
CA LEU A 194 21.09 0.58 -0.38
C LEU A 194 20.29 0.75 0.91
N SER A 195 20.62 -0.04 1.92
CA SER A 195 19.86 -0.11 3.16
C SER A 195 20.56 0.65 4.28
N LEU A 196 19.87 1.62 4.87
CA LEU A 196 20.37 2.51 5.90
C LEU A 196 19.58 2.30 7.20
N ILE A 197 20.26 1.85 8.24
CA ILE A 197 19.63 1.46 9.51
C ILE A 197 19.61 2.65 10.48
N ASP A 198 18.41 3.09 10.86
CA ASP A 198 18.16 4.06 11.93
C ASP A 198 17.80 3.31 13.22
N ASP A 199 18.83 2.77 13.88
CA ASP A 199 18.69 1.94 15.07
C ASP A 199 19.80 2.27 16.08
N ASP A 200 19.47 2.18 17.36
CA ASP A 200 20.39 2.43 18.48
C ASP A 200 20.98 1.13 19.05
N ASP A 201 20.57 -0.03 18.52
CA ASP A 201 21.07 -1.35 18.92
C ASP A 201 22.56 -1.56 18.53
N ASP A 202 23.19 -2.54 19.20
CA ASP A 202 24.57 -2.91 18.93
C ASP A 202 24.74 -3.44 17.47
N PRO A 203 25.81 -3.05 16.74
CA PRO A 203 26.03 -3.49 15.38
C PRO A 203 26.03 -5.01 15.18
N ALA A 204 26.46 -5.81 16.16
CA ALA A 204 26.43 -7.27 16.08
C ALA A 204 25.01 -7.83 16.21
N ALA A 205 24.15 -7.20 17.02
CA ALA A 205 22.74 -7.55 17.10
C ALA A 205 22.03 -7.24 15.77
N ILE A 206 22.34 -6.08 15.19
CA ILE A 206 21.83 -5.67 13.88
C ILE A 206 22.29 -6.63 12.79
N GLN A 207 23.58 -6.98 12.75
CA GLN A 207 24.15 -7.97 11.83
C GLN A 207 23.40 -9.31 11.90
N THR A 208 23.07 -9.78 13.10
CA THR A 208 22.31 -11.02 13.30
C THR A 208 20.93 -10.95 12.63
N VAL A 209 20.25 -9.80 12.69
CA VAL A 209 18.97 -9.60 12.02
C VAL A 209 19.14 -9.60 10.50
N VAL A 210 20.14 -8.89 9.98
CA VAL A 210 20.46 -8.82 8.55
C VAL A 210 20.70 -10.21 7.97
N GLU A 211 21.51 -11.02 8.66
CA GLU A 211 21.80 -12.42 8.28
C GLU A 211 20.57 -13.31 8.36
N LYS A 212 19.77 -13.16 9.43
CA LYS A 212 18.53 -13.92 9.62
C LYS A 212 17.53 -13.74 8.47
N TYR A 213 17.40 -12.52 7.96
CA TYR A 213 16.50 -12.24 6.83
C TYR A 213 17.12 -12.55 5.47
N GLY A 214 18.43 -12.82 5.40
CA GLY A 214 19.12 -13.12 4.15
C GLY A 214 19.21 -11.92 3.21
N ILE A 215 19.40 -10.72 3.78
CA ILE A 215 19.51 -9.49 3.01
C ILE A 215 20.68 -9.59 2.01
N ASN A 216 20.38 -9.42 0.72
CA ASN A 216 21.30 -9.66 -0.40
C ASN A 216 21.84 -8.35 -1.03
N TYR A 217 21.73 -7.24 -0.31
CA TYR A 217 22.16 -5.91 -0.71
C TYR A 217 22.96 -5.22 0.41
N PRO A 218 23.76 -4.17 0.10
CA PRO A 218 24.54 -3.45 1.10
C PRO A 218 23.68 -2.85 2.21
N VAL A 219 24.16 -2.99 3.44
CA VAL A 219 23.53 -2.46 4.66
C VAL A 219 24.56 -1.66 5.46
N ALA A 220 24.21 -0.45 5.86
CA ALA A 220 25.03 0.41 6.71
C ALA A 220 24.18 1.08 7.79
N LEU A 221 24.81 1.49 8.89
CA LEU A 221 24.17 2.33 9.90
C LEU A 221 24.00 3.76 9.37
N ALA A 222 22.88 4.38 9.71
CA ALA A 222 22.49 5.72 9.28
C ALA A 222 22.71 6.72 10.43
N PRO A 223 23.91 7.32 10.56
CA PRO A 223 24.12 8.33 11.58
C PRO A 223 23.23 9.54 11.34
N ASN A 224 23.02 10.34 12.39
CA ASN A 224 22.07 11.43 12.38
C ASN A 224 22.35 12.46 11.26
N ASP A 225 23.61 12.74 10.94
CA ASP A 225 23.97 13.65 9.85
C ASP A 225 23.50 13.15 8.47
N ILE A 226 23.57 11.83 8.22
CA ILE A 226 23.01 11.23 7.01
C ILE A 226 21.50 11.35 6.99
N ARG A 227 20.81 11.00 8.09
CA ARG A 227 19.35 11.13 8.17
C ARG A 227 18.88 12.57 7.93
N MET A 228 19.61 13.54 8.48
CA MET A 228 19.31 14.96 8.29
C MET A 228 19.59 15.46 6.85
N LYS A 229 20.63 14.96 6.17
CA LYS A 229 20.87 15.25 4.74
C LYS A 229 19.69 14.86 3.88
N TYR A 230 18.96 13.81 4.27
CA TYR A 230 17.77 13.34 3.58
C TYR A 230 16.47 13.98 4.06
N GLY A 231 16.54 15.18 4.65
CA GLY A 231 15.38 15.96 5.08
C GLY A 231 14.82 15.57 6.45
N GLY A 232 15.52 14.71 7.19
CA GLY A 232 15.04 14.09 8.42
C GLY A 232 14.15 12.89 8.12
N ILE A 233 14.43 11.75 8.77
CA ILE A 233 13.65 10.52 8.62
C ILE A 233 12.61 10.49 9.73
N ALA A 234 11.40 10.98 9.44
CA ALA A 234 10.33 11.13 10.43
C ALA A 234 9.53 9.84 10.67
N ALA A 235 9.60 8.89 9.73
CA ALA A 235 8.87 7.63 9.78
C ALA A 235 9.70 6.50 9.16
N LEU A 236 9.43 5.27 9.58
CA LEU A 236 10.03 4.07 9.02
C LEU A 236 8.95 3.08 8.54
N PRO A 237 9.19 2.35 7.44
CA PRO A 237 10.31 2.56 6.52
C PRO A 237 10.15 3.86 5.74
N THR A 238 11.26 4.45 5.29
CA THR A 238 11.26 5.54 4.31
C THR A 238 12.16 5.15 3.15
N SER A 239 11.61 5.11 1.94
CA SER A 239 12.34 4.72 0.74
C SER A 239 12.43 5.87 -0.25
N PHE A 240 13.64 6.21 -0.70
CA PHE A 240 13.86 7.13 -1.81
C PHE A 240 14.20 6.32 -3.05
N LEU A 241 13.46 6.56 -4.14
CA LEU A 241 13.75 5.97 -5.44
C LEU A 241 14.54 6.96 -6.28
N LEU A 242 15.69 6.53 -6.77
CA LEU A 242 16.59 7.30 -7.60
C LEU A 242 16.66 6.70 -9.01
N ASP A 243 16.70 7.57 -10.00
CA ASP A 243 16.95 7.17 -11.39
C ASP A 243 18.42 6.78 -11.65
N THR A 244 18.73 6.41 -12.90
CA THR A 244 20.06 6.00 -13.33
C THR A 244 21.13 7.09 -13.23
N GLU A 245 20.70 8.35 -13.14
CA GLU A 245 21.56 9.52 -12.94
C GLU A 245 21.79 9.83 -11.45
N GLY A 246 21.14 9.09 -10.54
CA GLY A 246 21.21 9.30 -9.09
C GLY A 246 20.36 10.48 -8.61
N ARG A 247 19.30 10.84 -9.34
CA ARG A 247 18.34 11.89 -8.94
C ARG A 247 17.13 11.26 -8.29
N ILE A 248 16.58 11.89 -7.25
CA ILE A 248 15.44 11.34 -6.51
C ILE A 248 14.14 11.67 -7.25
N VAL A 249 13.50 10.62 -7.74
CA VAL A 249 12.27 10.70 -8.53
C VAL A 249 11.03 10.37 -7.73
N GLN A 250 11.16 9.69 -6.58
CA GLN A 250 10.04 9.40 -5.68
C GLN A 250 10.52 9.19 -4.23
N LYS A 251 9.64 9.45 -3.26
CA LYS A 251 9.79 9.12 -1.85
C LYS A 251 8.53 8.41 -1.37
N HIS A 252 8.74 7.31 -0.65
CA HIS A 252 7.68 6.50 -0.04
C HIS A 252 7.89 6.47 1.47
N GLU A 253 6.82 6.73 2.23
CA GLU A 253 6.83 6.67 3.70
C GLU A 253 5.84 5.61 4.17
N GLY A 254 6.32 4.69 5.00
CA GLY A 254 5.55 3.56 5.49
C GLY A 254 5.63 2.35 4.55
N LEU A 255 4.90 1.30 4.92
CA LEU A 255 4.83 0.06 4.16
C LEU A 255 3.98 0.26 2.90
N HIS A 256 4.57 -0.01 1.74
CA HIS A 256 3.88 0.05 0.45
C HIS A 256 3.74 -1.32 -0.19
N ASN A 257 2.81 -1.41 -1.15
CA ASN A 257 2.60 -2.62 -1.93
C ASN A 257 3.87 -2.93 -2.74
N PRO A 258 4.43 -4.15 -2.69
CA PRO A 258 5.65 -4.50 -3.42
C PRO A 258 5.52 -4.35 -4.95
N ILE A 259 4.31 -4.47 -5.48
CA ILE A 259 4.02 -4.24 -6.91
C ILE A 259 4.31 -2.78 -7.29
N LEU A 260 4.11 -1.82 -6.39
CA LEU A 260 4.39 -0.40 -6.66
C LEU A 260 5.88 -0.20 -6.93
N TYR A 261 6.75 -0.69 -6.04
CA TYR A 261 8.20 -0.62 -6.21
C TYR A 261 8.63 -1.29 -7.52
N GLU A 262 8.10 -2.46 -7.83
CA GLU A 262 8.42 -3.14 -9.08
C GLU A 262 7.99 -2.33 -10.31
N LEU A 263 6.79 -1.75 -10.32
CA LEU A 263 6.31 -0.93 -11.44
C LEU A 263 7.20 0.30 -11.65
N GLU A 264 7.57 0.98 -10.58
CA GLU A 264 8.43 2.16 -10.66
C GLU A 264 9.83 1.80 -11.15
N VAL A 265 10.45 0.75 -10.59
CA VAL A 265 11.75 0.25 -11.03
C VAL A 265 11.70 -0.14 -12.51
N ARG A 266 10.67 -0.88 -12.93
CA ARG A 266 10.49 -1.26 -14.35
C ARG A 266 10.36 -0.04 -15.25
N SER A 267 9.57 0.95 -14.85
CA SER A 267 9.41 2.20 -15.60
C SER A 267 10.75 2.91 -15.79
N LEU A 268 11.54 3.05 -14.73
CA LEU A 268 12.87 3.69 -14.79
C LEU A 268 13.88 2.87 -15.61
N LEU A 269 13.71 1.55 -15.66
CA LEU A 269 14.53 0.64 -16.48
C LEU A 269 14.06 0.52 -17.94
N GLY A 270 13.03 1.28 -18.35
CA GLY A 270 12.44 1.21 -19.69
C GLY A 270 11.75 -0.12 -19.99
N LEU A 271 11.35 -0.86 -18.96
CA LEU A 271 10.66 -2.14 -19.09
C LEU A 271 9.13 -1.94 -19.17
N PRO A 272 8.39 -2.88 -19.82
CA PRO A 272 6.93 -2.79 -19.89
C PRO A 272 6.26 -2.79 -18.52
N ILE A 273 5.35 -1.85 -18.28
CA ILE A 273 4.53 -1.73 -17.05
C ILE A 273 3.04 -1.97 -17.31
N GLY A 274 2.71 -2.56 -18.46
CA GLY A 274 1.33 -2.79 -18.88
C GLY A 274 0.59 -1.48 -19.12
N ASN A 275 -0.66 -1.42 -18.67
CA ASN A 275 -1.55 -0.27 -18.84
C ASN A 275 -1.38 0.79 -17.74
N VAL A 276 -0.29 0.79 -16.98
CA VAL A 276 -0.06 1.78 -15.91
C VAL A 276 0.39 3.10 -16.53
N LYS A 277 -0.25 4.21 -16.15
CA LYS A 277 0.16 5.55 -16.59
C LYS A 277 1.37 6.02 -15.79
N VAL A 278 2.29 6.73 -16.44
CA VAL A 278 3.38 7.45 -15.78
C VAL A 278 3.04 8.93 -15.77
N GLU A 279 2.87 9.49 -14.58
CA GLU A 279 2.61 10.91 -14.39
C GLU A 279 3.81 11.59 -13.77
N THR A 280 3.86 12.92 -13.94
CA THR A 280 4.86 13.74 -13.26
C THR A 280 4.21 14.76 -12.34
N PHE A 281 4.88 15.10 -11.25
CA PHE A 281 4.44 16.13 -10.31
C PHE A 281 5.58 17.10 -9.98
N ASP A 282 5.23 18.32 -9.62
CA ASP A 282 6.20 19.31 -9.15
C ASP A 282 6.43 19.11 -7.64
N ASP A 283 7.68 18.86 -7.26
CA ASP A 283 8.04 18.68 -5.86
C ASP A 283 8.00 20.02 -5.13
N THR A 284 7.00 20.15 -4.26
CA THR A 284 6.72 21.31 -3.41
C THR A 284 7.19 21.12 -1.96
N GLY A 285 7.89 20.02 -1.67
CA GLY A 285 8.29 19.62 -0.32
C GLY A 285 8.04 18.15 0.01
N GLN A 286 7.61 17.34 -0.96
CA GLN A 286 7.26 15.93 -0.77
C GLN A 286 8.50 15.03 -0.66
N ILE A 287 9.58 15.33 -1.40
CA ILE A 287 10.81 14.52 -1.37
C ILE A 287 11.73 14.98 -0.26
N PHE A 288 12.26 16.18 -0.44
CA PHE A 288 12.90 16.93 0.63
C PHE A 288 11.94 18.03 0.98
N ILE A 289 11.90 18.40 2.25
CA ILE A 289 11.31 19.67 2.64
C ILE A 289 12.22 20.75 2.03
N LYS A 290 12.08 21.02 0.72
CA LYS A 290 12.89 21.97 -0.08
C LYS A 290 12.69 23.41 0.35
N ASN A 291 11.93 23.59 1.42
CA ASN A 291 11.69 24.81 2.13
C ASN A 291 11.30 24.37 3.54
N ALA A 292 12.21 24.42 4.52
CA ALA A 292 11.79 24.56 5.92
C ALA A 292 10.84 25.77 6.11
N VAL A 293 10.72 26.62 5.09
CA VAL A 293 9.73 27.68 4.88
C VAL A 293 8.30 27.16 4.60
N ARG A 294 8.06 25.87 4.31
CA ARG A 294 6.72 25.31 4.00
C ARG A 294 6.26 24.13 4.85
N ALA A 295 7.06 23.59 5.76
CA ALA A 295 6.51 22.88 6.93
C ALA A 295 5.90 23.90 7.90
N THR A 296 4.98 24.74 7.41
CA THR A 296 4.46 25.91 8.10
C THR A 296 3.24 25.61 8.96
N GLU A 297 2.60 24.45 8.77
CA GLU A 297 1.27 24.23 9.30
C GLU A 297 1.10 22.83 9.87
N LEU A 298 1.36 22.71 11.17
CA LEU A 298 0.71 21.68 11.98
C LEU A 298 -0.70 22.22 12.31
N PRO A 299 -1.81 21.46 12.10
CA PRO A 299 -3.15 22.00 12.24
C PRO A 299 -3.33 22.72 13.58
N GLY A 300 -3.71 24.00 13.55
CA GLY A 300 -3.95 24.82 14.74
C GLY A 300 -2.72 25.20 15.57
N VAL A 301 -1.51 25.10 15.02
CA VAL A 301 -0.25 25.55 15.64
C VAL A 301 0.40 26.61 14.75
N ASP A 302 0.57 27.81 15.29
CA ASP A 302 1.17 28.95 14.57
C ASP A 302 2.71 28.90 14.66
N LEU A 303 3.35 28.54 13.56
CA LEU A 303 4.82 28.53 13.44
C LEU A 303 5.39 29.81 12.82
N SER A 304 4.55 30.80 12.48
CA SER A 304 4.99 32.02 11.79
C SER A 304 6.02 32.84 12.58
N LYS A 305 6.03 32.67 13.91
CA LYS A 305 6.91 33.38 14.85
C LYS A 305 8.31 32.80 14.99
N LEU A 306 8.60 31.67 14.33
CA LEU A 306 9.87 30.97 14.41
C LEU A 306 10.73 31.20 13.17
N THR A 307 12.06 31.25 13.33
CA THR A 307 13.01 31.17 12.20
C THR A 307 12.94 29.79 11.54
N PRO A 308 13.43 29.61 10.30
CA PRO A 308 13.47 28.29 9.64
C PRO A 308 14.14 27.21 10.48
N GLU A 309 15.24 27.53 11.17
CA GLU A 309 15.97 26.62 12.04
C GLU A 309 15.15 26.26 13.29
N GLN A 310 14.51 27.25 13.90
CA GLN A 310 13.61 27.04 15.04
C GLN A 310 12.37 26.22 14.66
N LYS A 311 11.85 26.36 13.44
CA LYS A 311 10.75 25.53 12.92
C LYS A 311 11.18 24.07 12.84
N ILE A 312 12.39 23.78 12.37
CA ILE A 312 12.92 22.41 12.33
C ILE A 312 12.98 21.83 13.75
N VAL A 313 13.50 22.60 14.72
CA VAL A 313 13.57 22.17 16.12
C VAL A 313 12.16 21.95 16.71
N ALA A 314 11.20 22.84 16.42
CA ALA A 314 9.82 22.70 16.88
C ALA A 314 9.16 21.44 16.31
N LEU A 315 9.27 21.20 15.01
CA LEU A 315 8.72 20.02 14.34
C LEU A 315 9.34 18.72 14.86
N HIS A 316 10.65 18.71 15.11
CA HIS A 316 11.30 17.57 15.75
C HIS A 316 10.73 17.30 17.15
N LYS A 317 10.57 18.34 17.98
CA LYS A 317 9.96 18.21 19.31
C LYS A 317 8.52 17.71 19.24
N PHE A 318 7.72 18.19 18.29
CA PHE A 318 6.34 17.70 18.14
C PHE A 318 6.26 16.22 17.76
N ASN A 319 7.23 15.72 16.99
CA ASN A 319 7.32 14.32 16.61
C ASN A 319 7.93 13.44 17.71
N ALA A 320 8.71 14.01 18.62
CA ALA A 320 9.35 13.26 19.72
C ALA A 320 8.51 13.23 21.00
N GLU A 321 7.77 14.30 21.30
CA GLU A 321 7.01 14.43 22.54
C GLU A 321 5.61 13.79 22.42
N GLY A 322 5.22 13.00 23.42
CA GLY A 322 3.90 12.36 23.51
C GLY A 322 2.79 13.32 23.94
N CYS A 323 1.60 13.19 23.35
CA CYS A 323 0.41 13.90 23.80
C CYS A 323 -0.25 13.21 24.98
N THR A 324 -0.51 13.99 26.04
CA THR A 324 -1.08 13.49 27.31
C THR A 324 -2.61 13.47 27.35
N CYS A 325 -3.30 13.63 26.21
CA CYS A 325 -4.77 13.54 26.16
C CYS A 325 -5.33 12.11 26.24
N GLY A 326 -4.47 11.09 26.32
CA GLY A 326 -4.85 9.67 26.35
C GLY A 326 -4.83 8.98 24.98
N CYS A 327 -4.42 9.67 23.91
CA CYS A 327 -4.39 9.12 22.55
C CYS A 327 -3.15 8.28 22.19
N ASN A 328 -2.13 8.24 23.05
CA ASN A 328 -0.85 7.56 22.82
C ASN A 328 -0.08 8.01 21.55
N TYR A 329 -0.46 9.14 20.96
CA TYR A 329 0.20 9.75 19.81
C TYR A 329 1.25 10.79 20.23
N THR A 330 2.17 11.09 19.33
CA THR A 330 3.03 12.28 19.45
C THR A 330 2.19 13.55 19.34
N LEU A 331 2.72 14.70 19.77
CA LEU A 331 2.03 15.98 19.62
C LEU A 331 1.66 16.25 18.17
N ALA A 332 2.58 16.00 17.23
CA ALA A 332 2.35 16.15 15.80
C ALA A 332 1.22 15.23 15.30
N GLN A 333 1.31 13.92 15.58
CA GLN A 333 0.30 12.94 15.20
C GLN A 333 -1.07 13.28 15.80
N CYS A 334 -1.12 13.70 17.07
CA CYS A 334 -2.36 14.08 17.72
C CYS A 334 -3.02 15.30 17.05
N ARG A 335 -2.26 16.34 16.63
CA ARG A 335 -2.83 17.48 15.89
C ARG A 335 -3.36 17.09 14.50
N ILE A 336 -2.77 16.09 13.87
CA ILE A 336 -3.19 15.58 12.56
C ILE A 336 -4.49 14.77 12.68
N TYR A 337 -4.54 13.83 13.63
CA TYR A 337 -5.66 12.89 13.79
C TYR A 337 -6.83 13.46 14.61
N ASP A 338 -6.58 14.37 15.54
CA ASP A 338 -7.60 15.10 16.31
C ASP A 338 -7.27 16.60 16.38
N ARG A 339 -7.76 17.33 15.39
CA ARG A 339 -7.59 18.79 15.28
C ARG A 339 -8.20 19.56 16.45
N ASN A 340 -9.11 18.95 17.21
CA ASN A 340 -9.81 19.57 18.33
C ASN A 340 -9.14 19.28 19.69
N CYS A 341 -8.10 18.45 19.73
CA CYS A 341 -7.38 18.14 20.96
C CYS A 341 -6.67 19.38 21.55
N GLN A 342 -7.22 19.90 22.64
CA GLN A 342 -6.68 21.08 23.35
C GLN A 342 -5.35 20.79 24.05
N THR A 343 -5.16 19.56 24.55
CA THR A 343 -3.92 19.15 25.22
C THR A 343 -2.74 19.21 24.26
N SER A 344 -2.89 18.62 23.06
CA SER A 344 -1.84 18.68 22.04
C SER A 344 -1.57 20.11 21.61
N LYS A 345 -2.64 20.88 21.34
CA LYS A 345 -2.52 22.29 20.95
C LYS A 345 -1.72 23.10 21.98
N GLY A 346 -2.12 23.05 23.25
CA GLY A 346 -1.45 23.81 24.31
C GLY A 346 0.01 23.36 24.53
N ALA A 347 0.33 22.08 24.37
CA ALA A 347 1.71 21.60 24.45
C ALA A 347 2.56 22.12 23.28
N THR A 348 2.04 22.04 22.05
CA THR A 348 2.75 22.57 20.88
C THR A 348 2.97 24.08 20.96
N GLU A 349 1.98 24.86 21.42
CA GLU A 349 2.10 26.31 21.61
C GLU A 349 3.17 26.69 22.64
N LYS A 350 3.31 25.91 23.73
CA LYS A 350 4.37 26.11 24.73
C LYS A 350 5.76 25.91 24.15
N ILE A 351 5.94 24.88 23.32
CA ILE A 351 7.21 24.60 22.65
C ILE A 351 7.55 25.74 21.68
N VAL A 352 6.57 26.20 20.90
CA VAL A 352 6.75 27.36 19.99
C VAL A 352 7.16 28.60 20.79
N ALA A 353 6.44 28.92 21.87
CA ALA A 353 6.77 30.08 22.71
C ALA A 353 8.18 29.97 23.29
N ALA A 354 8.58 28.81 23.80
CA ALA A 354 9.92 28.58 24.34
C ALA A 354 11.02 28.80 23.28
N LEU A 355 10.80 28.34 22.05
CA LEU A 355 11.75 28.52 20.96
C LEU A 355 11.80 29.98 20.48
N ALA A 356 10.66 30.66 20.37
CA ALA A 356 10.58 32.05 19.95
C ALA A 356 11.31 33.00 20.92
N HIS A 357 11.39 32.66 22.21
CA HIS A 357 12.10 33.43 23.23
C HIS A 357 13.58 33.04 23.40
N SER A 358 14.06 32.01 22.69
CA SER A 358 15.47 31.65 22.72
C SER A 358 16.27 32.55 21.76
N THR A 359 17.18 33.37 22.30
CA THR A 359 18.14 34.15 21.50
C THR A 359 19.07 33.18 20.74
N PRO A 360 19.45 33.46 19.48
CA PRO A 360 20.40 32.60 18.77
C PRO A 360 21.72 32.59 19.54
N SER A 361 22.06 31.46 20.16
CA SER A 361 23.41 31.26 20.69
C SER A 361 24.35 31.22 19.48
N LYS A 362 25.25 32.22 19.38
CA LYS A 362 26.42 32.13 18.52
C LYS A 362 27.14 30.84 18.90
N SER A 363 27.22 29.89 17.98
CA SER A 363 28.22 28.83 18.04
C SER A 363 29.59 29.50 18.01
N GLU A 364 30.19 29.63 19.18
CA GLU A 364 31.58 30.03 19.35
C GLU A 364 32.47 28.90 18.81
N PRO A 365 33.45 29.17 17.95
CA PRO A 365 34.37 28.15 17.47
C PRO A 365 35.16 27.60 18.66
N SER A 366 35.05 26.30 18.92
CA SER A 366 35.90 25.62 19.88
C SER A 366 37.37 25.85 19.49
N ALA A 367 38.10 26.58 20.34
CA ALA A 367 39.53 26.76 20.22
C ALA A 367 40.25 25.40 20.19
N PRO A 368 41.38 25.28 19.46
CA PRO A 368 42.10 24.02 19.36
C PRO A 368 42.64 23.59 20.73
N SER A 369 42.30 22.37 21.13
CA SER A 369 42.82 21.72 22.32
C SER A 369 44.36 21.63 22.25
N ALA A 370 45.02 22.11 23.31
CA ALA A 370 46.46 21.99 23.50
C ALA A 370 46.93 20.53 23.43
N PRO A 371 48.17 20.26 22.97
CA PRO A 371 48.67 18.91 22.77
C PRO A 371 48.90 18.18 24.10
N ALA A 372 48.59 16.87 24.10
CA ALA A 372 48.72 15.95 25.22
C ALA A 372 50.17 15.84 25.74
N PRO A 373 50.39 15.51 27.03
CA PRO A 373 51.72 15.37 27.59
C PRO A 373 52.39 14.09 27.07
N LYS A 374 53.66 14.19 26.68
CA LYS A 374 54.51 13.04 26.32
C LYS A 374 54.66 12.11 27.53
N GLU A 375 54.17 10.90 27.38
CA GLU A 375 54.45 9.79 28.29
C GLU A 375 55.92 9.38 28.14
N LYS A 376 56.62 9.28 29.27
CA LYS A 376 58.03 8.88 29.35
C LYS A 376 58.11 7.37 29.25
N GLU A 377 58.77 6.92 28.18
CA GLU A 377 59.28 5.57 28.01
C GLU A 377 60.28 5.23 29.14
N LYS A 378 60.14 4.06 29.74
CA LYS A 378 61.15 3.44 30.59
C LYS A 378 61.23 1.95 30.28
#